data_AF-A0A117IMU4-F1
#
_entry.id   AF-A0A117IMU4-F1
#
_cell.length_a   1.000
_cell.length_b   1.000
_cell.length_c   1.000
_cell.angle_alpha   90.00
_cell.angle_beta   90.00
_cell.angle_gamma   90.00
#
_symmetry.space_group_name_H-M   'P 1'
#
loop_
_entity.id
_entity.type
_entity.pdbx_description
1 polymer ?
#
loop_
_entity_poly.entity_id
_entity_poly.type
_entity_poly.pdbx_seq_one_letter_code
_entity_poly.pdbx_strand_id
1 'polypeptide(L)'
;MTTAHNIDLPTVLAERLTTTHPDVLRELLATFIHTLMGAEADALCGAGYGERSAERTNSRNGYRHRRFDTRAGSLDLAIPKLRHGSYFPDWLLERRKRAERALTTVVATCYLLGVSTRRMDKLVETLGITSLSKSQVSVMATELDTAVEAFRTRPLDAGPYTFVAADALVLKVREQGRVVNVHALIATGVNAEGYREILGVDVTTAEDGAGWLAFWRSLTARGLSGVKLVTSDAHTGLVAAIGATLPGATWQRCRTHYTTNLMAVTPKSSWPWVRTLLHSVFDQPDAESVAAQYDRIIDALVDKLPKVADHLQAARPDLLAFTAFPKQIWRQIWSNNPRSVNRPSHDTIMGAA
;
A
#
# COMPACT_ATOMS: atom_id res chain seq x y z
N MET A 1 -41.53 -6.14 23.29
CA MET A 1 -41.78 -6.88 22.04
C MET A 1 -42.95 -6.21 21.33
N THR A 2 -42.69 -5.35 20.36
CA THR A 2 -43.70 -4.75 19.48
C THR A 2 -43.56 -5.39 18.11
N THR A 3 -44.53 -6.21 17.76
CA THR A 3 -44.64 -6.95 16.51
C THR A 3 -45.11 -6.02 15.40
N ALA A 4 -44.17 -5.53 14.60
CA ALA A 4 -44.43 -4.71 13.44
C ALA A 4 -44.94 -5.58 12.27
N HIS A 5 -46.26 -5.64 12.09
CA HIS A 5 -46.89 -6.40 10.99
C HIS A 5 -47.50 -5.52 9.90
N ASN A 6 -47.59 -4.22 10.13
CA ASN A 6 -47.76 -3.18 9.12
C ASN A 6 -47.13 -1.91 9.71
N ILE A 7 -45.87 -1.61 9.34
CA ILE A 7 -45.17 -0.45 9.90
C ILE A 7 -45.74 0.79 9.22
N ASP A 8 -46.55 1.55 9.96
CA ASP A 8 -46.93 2.90 9.56
C ASP A 8 -45.67 3.79 9.63
N LEU A 9 -44.89 3.77 8.54
CA LEU A 9 -43.60 4.44 8.43
C LEU A 9 -43.70 5.92 8.86
N PRO A 10 -44.68 6.71 8.38
CA PRO A 10 -44.87 8.09 8.82
C PRO A 10 -45.03 8.24 10.34
N THR A 11 -45.87 7.42 10.97
CA THR A 11 -46.10 7.50 12.43
C THR A 11 -44.87 7.06 13.22
N VAL A 12 -44.20 5.97 12.80
CA VAL A 12 -42.97 5.50 13.44
C VAL A 12 -41.82 6.49 13.24
N LEU A 13 -41.71 7.12 12.07
CA LEU A 13 -40.74 8.19 11.82
C LEU A 13 -41.03 9.41 12.71
N ALA A 14 -42.28 9.84 12.81
CA ALA A 14 -42.66 10.98 13.66
C ALA A 14 -42.39 10.71 15.16
N GLU A 15 -42.73 9.52 15.65
CA GLU A 15 -42.46 9.11 17.03
C GLU A 15 -40.96 9.02 17.32
N ARG A 16 -40.16 8.51 16.38
CA ARG A 16 -38.70 8.34 16.56
C ARG A 16 -37.90 9.62 16.37
N LEU A 17 -38.38 10.54 15.52
CA LEU A 17 -37.76 11.86 15.31
C LEU A 17 -38.03 12.84 16.47
N THR A 18 -39.08 12.59 17.26
CA THR A 18 -39.40 13.39 18.46
C THR A 18 -38.64 12.93 19.70
N THR A 19 -38.12 11.70 19.71
CA THR A 19 -37.21 11.20 20.74
C THR A 19 -35.76 11.58 20.43
N THR A 20 -35.10 12.30 21.34
CA THR A 20 -33.64 12.59 21.29
C THR A 20 -32.83 11.32 21.59
N HIS A 21 -32.96 10.29 20.75
CA HIS A 21 -32.23 9.04 20.94
C HIS A 21 -30.82 9.16 20.30
N PRO A 22 -29.73 8.73 20.96
CA PRO A 22 -28.39 8.83 20.38
C PRO A 22 -28.22 8.00 19.10
N ASP A 23 -29.10 7.01 18.87
CA ASP A 23 -29.01 6.05 17.76
C ASP A 23 -30.19 6.10 16.77
N VAL A 24 -30.87 7.26 16.61
CA VAL A 24 -32.04 7.38 15.70
C VAL A 24 -31.76 6.78 14.31
N LEU A 25 -30.62 7.10 13.72
CA LEU A 25 -30.26 6.61 12.38
C LEU A 25 -30.25 5.07 12.28
N ARG A 26 -29.75 4.39 13.32
CA ARG A 26 -29.67 2.93 13.38
C ARG A 26 -31.07 2.30 13.41
N GLU A 27 -31.97 2.88 14.21
CA GLU A 27 -33.35 2.42 14.34
C GLU A 27 -34.15 2.66 13.05
N LEU A 28 -33.99 3.83 12.43
CA LEU A 28 -34.64 4.14 11.16
C LEU A 28 -34.18 3.19 10.05
N LEU A 29 -32.87 2.91 9.97
CA LEU A 29 -32.31 1.97 9.01
C LEU A 29 -32.84 0.54 9.24
N ALA A 30 -32.89 0.08 10.49
CA ALA A 30 -33.46 -1.23 10.83
C ALA A 30 -34.93 -1.33 10.41
N THR A 31 -35.71 -0.30 10.72
CA THR A 31 -37.15 -0.22 10.40
C THR A 31 -37.38 -0.26 8.90
N PHE A 32 -36.62 0.52 8.14
CA PHE A 32 -36.69 0.54 6.68
C PHE A 32 -36.36 -0.84 6.07
N ILE A 33 -35.26 -1.46 6.52
CA ILE A 33 -34.85 -2.79 6.06
C ILE A 33 -35.90 -3.86 6.40
N HIS A 34 -36.44 -3.87 7.62
CA HIS A 34 -37.48 -4.82 8.03
C HIS A 34 -38.76 -4.65 7.22
N THR A 35 -39.12 -3.41 6.88
CA THR A 35 -40.28 -3.10 6.04
C THR A 35 -40.10 -3.65 4.62
N LEU A 36 -38.96 -3.39 3.99
CA LEU A 36 -38.65 -3.91 2.66
C LEU A 36 -38.65 -5.45 2.63
N MET A 37 -38.01 -6.08 3.61
CA MET A 37 -38.02 -7.55 3.71
C MET A 37 -39.43 -8.10 3.94
N GLY A 38 -40.27 -7.38 4.68
CA GLY A 38 -41.67 -7.73 4.89
C GLY A 38 -42.47 -7.70 3.60
N ALA A 39 -42.36 -6.61 2.84
CA ALA A 39 -43.04 -6.44 1.57
C ALA A 39 -42.62 -7.50 0.53
N GLU A 40 -41.32 -7.81 0.45
CA GLU A 40 -40.81 -8.86 -0.45
C GLU A 40 -41.32 -10.25 -0.02
N ALA A 41 -41.34 -10.55 1.28
CA ALA A 41 -41.87 -11.81 1.79
C ALA A 41 -43.39 -11.96 1.55
N ASP A 42 -44.14 -10.86 1.65
CA ASP A 42 -45.58 -10.84 1.39
C ASP A 42 -45.87 -11.03 -0.11
N ALA A 43 -45.09 -10.39 -0.99
CA ALA A 43 -45.14 -10.61 -2.43
C ALA A 43 -44.85 -12.08 -2.80
N LEU A 44 -43.84 -12.70 -2.18
CA LEU A 44 -43.53 -14.13 -2.36
C LEU A 44 -44.62 -15.06 -1.82
N CYS A 45 -45.43 -14.63 -0.85
CA CYS A 45 -46.56 -15.40 -0.32
C CYS A 45 -47.86 -15.19 -1.10
N GLY A 46 -47.93 -14.16 -1.95
CA GLY A 46 -49.15 -13.73 -2.63
C GLY A 46 -50.19 -13.08 -1.71
N ALA A 47 -49.80 -12.71 -0.49
CA ALA A 47 -50.69 -12.10 0.51
C ALA A 47 -49.91 -11.50 1.68
N GLY A 48 -50.43 -10.42 2.28
CA GLY A 48 -49.87 -9.80 3.47
C GLY A 48 -49.83 -10.73 4.67
N TYR A 49 -49.00 -10.45 5.68
CA TYR A 49 -48.93 -11.29 6.87
C TYR A 49 -50.28 -11.39 7.62
N GLY A 50 -50.77 -12.61 7.84
CA GLY A 50 -52.05 -12.85 8.54
C GLY A 50 -53.30 -12.54 7.71
N GLU A 51 -53.14 -12.04 6.49
CA GLU A 51 -54.25 -11.71 5.59
C GLU A 51 -54.90 -12.97 5.00
N ARG A 52 -56.23 -13.02 5.00
CA ARG A 52 -56.96 -14.07 4.28
C ARG A 52 -57.11 -13.64 2.83
N SER A 53 -56.40 -14.31 1.92
CA SER A 53 -56.47 -14.08 0.48
C SER A 53 -56.56 -15.41 -0.25
N ALA A 54 -57.36 -15.44 -1.32
CA ALA A 54 -57.45 -16.59 -2.23
C ALA A 54 -56.19 -16.77 -3.08
N GLU A 55 -55.39 -15.71 -3.23
CA GLU A 55 -54.13 -15.70 -4.01
C GLU A 55 -52.93 -16.20 -3.19
N ARG A 56 -53.12 -16.50 -1.90
CA ARG A 56 -52.05 -16.95 -1.01
C ARG A 56 -51.54 -18.33 -1.43
N THR A 57 -50.28 -18.40 -1.85
CA THR A 57 -49.59 -19.64 -2.22
C THR A 57 -48.61 -20.14 -1.14
N ASN A 58 -48.21 -19.27 -0.21
CA ASN A 58 -47.30 -19.60 0.89
C ASN A 58 -47.65 -18.79 2.16
N SER A 59 -47.02 -19.12 3.27
CA SER A 59 -47.20 -18.38 4.53
C SER A 59 -45.87 -18.11 5.21
N ARG A 60 -45.78 -16.97 5.90
CA ARG A 60 -44.64 -16.67 6.78
C ARG A 60 -44.74 -17.52 8.05
N ASN A 61 -43.60 -17.96 8.57
CA ASN A 61 -43.50 -18.84 9.73
C ASN A 61 -42.49 -18.28 10.76
N GLY A 62 -42.69 -17.03 11.15
CA GLY A 62 -41.82 -16.28 12.05
C GLY A 62 -40.56 -15.74 11.37
N TYR A 63 -39.52 -15.48 12.17
CA TYR A 63 -38.30 -14.80 11.73
C TYR A 63 -37.05 -15.59 12.12
N ARG A 64 -35.95 -15.35 11.41
CA ARG A 64 -34.59 -15.72 11.81
C ARG A 64 -33.81 -14.44 12.06
N HIS A 65 -33.13 -14.36 13.20
CA HIS A 65 -32.34 -13.20 13.56
C HIS A 65 -30.93 -13.33 12.97
N ARG A 66 -30.46 -12.25 12.35
CA ARG A 66 -29.10 -12.15 11.83
C ARG A 66 -28.54 -10.77 12.14
N ARG A 67 -27.45 -10.75 12.88
CA ARG A 67 -26.68 -9.54 13.10
C ARG A 67 -26.02 -9.06 11.80
N PHE A 68 -26.10 -7.76 11.52
CA PHE A 68 -25.52 -7.10 10.36
C PHE A 68 -24.88 -5.76 10.75
N ASP A 69 -23.59 -5.62 10.51
CA ASP A 69 -22.80 -4.46 10.90
C ASP A 69 -22.79 -3.40 9.79
N THR A 70 -23.15 -2.16 10.13
CA THR A 70 -23.22 -1.01 9.20
C THR A 70 -22.45 0.17 9.78
N ARG A 71 -22.23 1.23 8.97
CA ARG A 71 -21.69 2.52 9.46
C ARG A 71 -22.57 3.20 10.52
N ALA A 72 -23.85 2.86 10.60
CA ALA A 72 -24.78 3.34 11.63
C ALA A 72 -24.80 2.42 12.87
N GLY A 73 -23.93 1.41 12.93
CA GLY A 73 -23.85 0.43 14.02
C GLY A 73 -24.39 -0.94 13.63
N SER A 74 -24.43 -1.84 14.61
CA SER A 74 -24.91 -3.20 14.42
C SER A 74 -26.44 -3.29 14.46
N LEU A 75 -27.02 -3.85 13.41
CA LEU A 75 -28.45 -4.11 13.27
C LEU A 75 -28.76 -5.57 13.60
N ASP A 76 -29.85 -5.82 14.31
CA ASP A 76 -30.45 -7.16 14.39
C ASP A 76 -31.52 -7.29 13.31
N LEU A 77 -31.24 -8.07 12.27
CA LEU A 77 -32.16 -8.28 11.16
C LEU A 77 -33.10 -9.43 11.48
N ALA A 78 -34.38 -9.13 11.67
CA ALA A 78 -35.45 -10.11 11.72
C ALA A 78 -35.84 -10.52 10.29
N ILE A 79 -35.11 -11.49 9.73
CA ILE A 79 -35.34 -11.97 8.36
C ILE A 79 -36.57 -12.90 8.35
N PRO A 80 -37.62 -12.64 7.56
CA PRO A 80 -38.79 -13.51 7.46
C PRO A 80 -38.42 -14.95 7.08
N LYS A 81 -39.10 -15.92 7.70
CA LYS A 81 -39.07 -17.33 7.29
C LYS A 81 -40.35 -17.65 6.53
N LEU A 82 -40.24 -18.41 5.45
CA LEU A 82 -41.38 -18.94 4.71
C LEU A 82 -41.66 -20.38 5.18
N ARG A 83 -42.91 -20.83 5.05
CA ARG A 83 -43.31 -22.19 5.42
C ARG A 83 -42.78 -23.22 4.44
N HIS A 84 -42.76 -22.86 3.15
CA HIS A 84 -42.11 -23.62 2.09
C HIS A 84 -40.99 -22.78 1.46
N GLY A 85 -39.82 -23.39 1.24
CA GLY A 85 -38.64 -22.72 0.68
C GLY A 85 -37.88 -21.85 1.69
N SER A 86 -36.94 -21.04 1.19
CA SER A 86 -36.14 -20.11 2.00
C SER A 86 -36.14 -18.72 1.40
N TYR A 87 -36.40 -17.71 2.23
CA TYR A 87 -36.25 -16.30 1.85
C TYR A 87 -34.85 -15.79 2.25
N PHE A 88 -34.17 -15.13 1.32
CA PHE A 88 -32.88 -14.50 1.56
C PHE A 88 -32.83 -13.16 0.78
N PRO A 89 -32.61 -12.01 1.45
CA PRO A 89 -32.58 -10.71 0.80
C PRO A 89 -31.22 -10.48 0.11
N ASP A 90 -31.07 -10.98 -1.12
CA ASP A 90 -29.81 -10.87 -1.89
C ASP A 90 -29.45 -9.41 -2.22
N TRP A 91 -30.41 -8.48 -2.22
CA TRP A 91 -30.19 -7.05 -2.42
C TRP A 91 -29.49 -6.36 -1.24
N LEU A 92 -29.57 -6.94 -0.04
CA LEU A 92 -28.97 -6.40 1.18
C LEU A 92 -27.77 -7.21 1.66
N LEU A 93 -27.88 -8.54 1.59
CA LEU A 93 -26.98 -9.45 2.27
C LEU A 93 -26.20 -10.30 1.27
N GLU A 94 -24.90 -10.39 1.49
CA GLU A 94 -24.08 -11.41 0.84
C GLU A 94 -24.01 -12.66 1.75
N ARG A 95 -23.96 -13.85 1.14
CA ARG A 95 -23.81 -15.10 1.88
C ARG A 95 -22.48 -15.08 2.64
N ARG A 96 -22.51 -15.50 3.91
CA ARG A 96 -21.34 -15.57 4.81
C ARG A 96 -20.69 -14.23 5.19
N LYS A 97 -21.16 -13.07 4.70
CA LYS A 97 -20.68 -11.74 5.15
C LYS A 97 -21.56 -11.18 6.27
N ARG A 98 -20.95 -10.52 7.26
CA ARG A 98 -21.68 -9.94 8.42
C ARG A 98 -21.72 -8.40 8.42
N ALA A 99 -21.08 -7.76 7.45
CA ALA A 99 -20.94 -6.31 7.39
C ALA A 99 -21.31 -5.79 6.00
N GLU A 100 -21.75 -4.53 5.93
CA GLU A 100 -21.93 -3.82 4.67
C GLU A 100 -20.58 -3.54 3.97
N ARG A 101 -20.58 -3.49 2.63
CA ARG A 101 -19.36 -3.24 1.84
C ARG A 101 -18.68 -1.91 2.18
N ALA A 102 -19.46 -0.86 2.45
CA ALA A 102 -18.91 0.45 2.80
C ALA A 102 -18.08 0.43 4.09
N LEU A 103 -18.49 -0.37 5.09
CA LEU A 103 -17.73 -0.57 6.32
C LEU A 103 -16.42 -1.32 6.05
N THR A 104 -16.44 -2.31 5.15
CA THR A 104 -15.23 -3.02 4.71
C THR A 104 -14.21 -2.07 4.07
N THR A 105 -14.64 -1.13 3.22
CA THR A 105 -13.75 -0.12 2.62
C THR A 105 -13.12 0.80 3.66
N VAL A 106 -13.88 1.23 4.69
CA VAL A 106 -13.35 2.05 5.79
C VAL A 106 -12.30 1.29 6.58
N VAL A 107 -12.59 0.03 6.94
CA VAL A 107 -11.63 -0.85 7.65
C VAL A 107 -10.36 -1.05 6.83
N ALA A 108 -10.48 -1.30 5.52
CA ALA A 108 -9.34 -1.44 4.61
C ALA A 108 -8.50 -0.15 4.54
N THR A 109 -9.14 1.02 4.48
CA THR A 109 -8.45 2.32 4.47
C THR A 109 -7.70 2.56 5.77
N CYS A 110 -8.34 2.29 6.92
CA CYS A 110 -7.68 2.39 8.22
C CYS A 110 -6.46 1.47 8.31
N TYR A 111 -6.55 0.25 7.76
CA TYR A 111 -5.42 -0.67 7.68
C TYR A 111 -4.27 -0.09 6.84
N LEU A 112 -4.56 0.46 5.66
CA LEU A 112 -3.58 1.12 4.80
C LEU A 112 -2.91 2.34 5.45
N LEU A 113 -3.65 3.08 6.28
CA LEU A 113 -3.14 4.21 7.06
C LEU A 113 -2.37 3.80 8.32
N GLY A 114 -2.18 2.49 8.56
CA GLY A 114 -1.42 1.98 9.71
C GLY A 114 -2.17 2.06 11.03
N VAL A 115 -3.51 2.15 11.01
CA VAL A 115 -4.32 2.06 12.22
C VAL A 115 -4.23 0.63 12.76
N SER A 116 -3.73 0.48 13.98
CA SER A 116 -3.63 -0.85 14.60
C SER A 116 -5.01 -1.47 14.81
N THR A 117 -5.11 -2.80 14.75
CA THR A 117 -6.39 -3.50 14.90
C THR A 117 -7.10 -3.17 16.23
N ARG A 118 -6.34 -2.90 17.31
CA ARG A 118 -6.90 -2.49 18.60
C ARG A 118 -7.47 -1.07 18.57
N ARG A 119 -6.84 -0.15 17.82
CA ARG A 119 -7.41 1.19 17.61
C ARG A 119 -8.62 1.13 16.69
N MET A 120 -8.61 0.22 15.71
CA MET A 120 -9.76 -0.02 14.85
C MET A 120 -10.97 -0.52 15.64
N ASP A 121 -10.77 -1.49 16.53
CA ASP A 121 -11.84 -2.03 17.40
C ASP A 121 -12.51 -0.90 18.22
N LYS A 122 -11.70 -0.03 18.84
CA LYS A 122 -12.21 1.17 19.53
C LYS A 122 -12.94 2.14 18.60
N LEU A 123 -12.45 2.33 17.37
CA LEU A 123 -13.09 3.22 16.39
C LEU A 123 -14.46 2.68 15.95
N VAL A 124 -14.57 1.38 15.72
CA VAL A 124 -15.87 0.78 15.34
C VAL A 124 -16.84 0.74 16.52
N GLU A 125 -16.36 0.60 17.76
CA GLU A 125 -17.19 0.75 18.97
C GLU A 125 -17.86 2.14 19.02
N THR A 126 -17.13 3.20 18.66
CA THR A 126 -17.71 4.56 18.59
C THR A 126 -18.76 4.71 17.49
N LEU A 127 -18.76 3.83 16.49
CA LEU A 127 -19.79 3.76 15.44
C LEU A 127 -20.98 2.87 15.85
N GLY A 128 -21.02 2.37 17.09
CA GLY A 128 -22.09 1.49 17.57
C GLY A 128 -21.98 0.04 17.08
N ILE A 129 -20.80 -0.39 16.62
CA ILE A 129 -20.52 -1.79 16.29
C ILE A 129 -19.91 -2.45 17.53
N THR A 130 -20.54 -3.52 18.05
CA THR A 130 -20.13 -4.09 19.36
C THR A 130 -18.69 -4.59 19.42
N SER A 131 -18.15 -5.14 18.32
CA SER A 131 -16.72 -5.44 18.20
C SER A 131 -16.38 -5.85 16.78
N LEU A 132 -15.13 -5.59 16.38
CA LEU A 132 -14.54 -6.11 15.14
C LEU A 132 -13.26 -6.86 15.49
N SER A 133 -13.38 -8.17 15.59
CA SER A 133 -12.24 -9.03 15.94
C SER A 133 -11.10 -8.91 14.92
N LYS A 134 -9.87 -9.20 15.36
CA LYS A 134 -8.68 -9.23 14.49
C LYS A 134 -8.89 -10.09 13.23
N SER A 135 -9.57 -11.24 13.36
CA SER A 135 -9.87 -12.11 12.23
C SER A 135 -10.87 -11.47 11.25
N GLN A 136 -11.87 -10.73 11.74
CA GLN A 136 -12.78 -9.99 10.86
C GLN A 136 -12.09 -8.86 10.11
N VAL A 137 -11.22 -8.07 10.78
CA VAL A 137 -10.39 -7.06 10.11
C VAL A 137 -9.54 -7.71 9.02
N SER A 138 -8.91 -8.84 9.32
CA SER A 138 -8.08 -9.56 8.35
C SER A 138 -8.87 -10.05 7.14
N VAL A 139 -10.07 -10.60 7.34
CA VAL A 139 -10.95 -11.06 6.25
C VAL A 139 -11.46 -9.89 5.42
N MET A 140 -11.78 -8.76 6.05
CA MET A 140 -12.16 -7.53 5.36
C MET A 140 -11.00 -6.97 4.52
N ALA A 141 -9.77 -7.12 5.01
CA ALA A 141 -8.57 -6.72 4.29
C ALA A 141 -8.15 -7.72 3.20
N THR A 142 -8.69 -8.95 3.15
CA THR A 142 -8.36 -9.94 2.09
C THR A 142 -8.70 -9.42 0.69
N GLU A 143 -9.68 -8.52 0.55
CA GLU A 143 -9.94 -7.86 -0.75
C GLU A 143 -8.73 -7.03 -1.24
N LEU A 144 -7.85 -6.58 -0.34
CA LEU A 144 -6.60 -5.91 -0.68
C LEU A 144 -5.56 -6.87 -1.29
N ASP A 145 -5.60 -8.16 -0.97
CA ASP A 145 -4.63 -9.13 -1.50
C ASP A 145 -4.76 -9.23 -3.03
N THR A 146 -5.99 -9.16 -3.55
CA THR A 146 -6.24 -9.09 -5.00
C THR A 146 -5.61 -7.85 -5.62
N ALA A 147 -5.72 -6.69 -4.96
CA ALA A 147 -5.13 -5.44 -5.45
C ALA A 147 -3.59 -5.47 -5.38
N VAL A 148 -3.04 -6.06 -4.32
CA VAL A 148 -1.59 -6.26 -4.17
C VAL A 148 -1.08 -7.18 -5.27
N GLU A 149 -1.75 -8.30 -5.53
CA GLU A 149 -1.32 -9.24 -6.56
C GLU A 149 -1.44 -8.62 -7.96
N ALA A 150 -2.56 -7.95 -8.26
CA ALA A 150 -2.72 -7.20 -9.51
C ALA A 150 -1.60 -6.16 -9.71
N PHE A 151 -1.17 -5.49 -8.63
CA PHE A 151 -0.03 -4.58 -8.68
C PHE A 151 1.31 -5.32 -8.90
N ARG A 152 1.55 -6.44 -8.22
CA ARG A 152 2.79 -7.23 -8.33
C ARG A 152 2.97 -7.85 -9.71
N THR A 153 1.89 -8.13 -10.43
CA THR A 153 1.91 -8.75 -11.77
C THR A 153 1.57 -7.79 -12.90
N ARG A 154 1.33 -6.49 -12.64
CA ARG A 154 0.95 -5.53 -13.70
C ARG A 154 2.01 -5.42 -14.80
N PRO A 155 1.64 -5.29 -16.08
CA PRO A 155 2.62 -5.04 -17.13
C PRO A 155 3.37 -3.71 -16.90
N LEU A 156 4.61 -3.66 -17.37
CA LEU A 156 5.54 -2.53 -17.31
C LEU A 156 5.95 -2.08 -18.72
N ASP A 157 5.13 -2.40 -19.72
CA ASP A 157 5.30 -2.06 -21.14
C ASP A 157 5.02 -0.58 -21.45
N ALA A 158 4.38 0.14 -20.52
CA ALA A 158 4.19 1.60 -20.57
C ALA A 158 5.49 2.42 -20.40
N GLY A 159 6.66 1.76 -20.34
CA GLY A 159 7.97 2.40 -20.31
C GLY A 159 8.28 3.27 -21.55
N PRO A 160 9.51 3.80 -21.66
CA PRO A 160 10.71 3.36 -20.97
C PRO A 160 10.84 3.86 -19.53
N TYR A 161 11.54 3.08 -18.71
CA TYR A 161 11.91 3.44 -17.33
C TYR A 161 13.39 3.76 -17.22
N THR A 162 13.79 4.96 -17.65
CA THR A 162 15.20 5.34 -17.84
C THR A 162 16.03 5.25 -16.57
N PHE A 163 15.46 5.63 -15.42
CA PHE A 163 16.12 5.61 -14.12
C PHE A 163 15.35 4.72 -13.16
N VAL A 164 16.03 3.78 -12.52
CA VAL A 164 15.44 2.91 -11.50
C VAL A 164 16.24 3.02 -10.20
N ALA A 165 15.55 3.18 -9.08
CA ALA A 165 16.11 3.06 -7.75
C ALA A 165 15.66 1.74 -7.13
N ALA A 166 16.58 0.98 -6.53
CA ALA A 166 16.27 -0.25 -5.81
C ALA A 166 16.70 -0.14 -4.35
N ASP A 167 15.82 -0.60 -3.47
CA ASP A 167 16.03 -0.56 -2.02
C ASP A 167 15.39 -1.78 -1.35
N ALA A 168 15.87 -2.11 -0.14
CA ALA A 168 15.33 -3.20 0.67
C ALA A 168 14.94 -2.71 2.07
N LEU A 169 13.69 -2.95 2.46
CA LEU A 169 13.22 -2.67 3.80
C LEU A 169 13.22 -3.95 4.65
N VAL A 170 13.94 -3.91 5.77
CA VAL A 170 13.93 -5.02 6.75
C VAL A 170 12.67 -4.95 7.60
N LEU A 171 11.86 -6.01 7.53
CA LEU A 171 10.64 -6.19 8.29
C LEU A 171 10.82 -7.36 9.27
N LYS A 172 10.35 -7.17 10.51
CA LYS A 172 10.30 -8.25 11.50
C LYS A 172 8.97 -8.97 11.40
N VAL A 173 8.99 -10.23 10.98
CA VAL A 173 7.79 -11.07 10.85
C VAL A 173 7.89 -12.28 11.76
N ARG A 174 6.74 -12.87 12.09
CA ARG A 174 6.69 -14.09 12.90
C ARG A 174 6.48 -15.29 11.98
N GLU A 175 7.46 -16.18 11.96
CA GLU A 175 7.46 -17.39 11.15
C GLU A 175 7.79 -18.59 12.05
N GLN A 176 6.98 -19.66 12.00
CA GLN A 176 7.17 -20.88 12.80
C GLN A 176 7.41 -20.62 14.31
N GLY A 177 6.70 -19.64 14.88
CA GLY A 177 6.80 -19.30 16.30
C GLY A 177 7.99 -18.43 16.70
N ARG A 178 8.90 -18.08 15.78
CA ARG A 178 10.03 -17.16 16.02
C ARG A 178 9.89 -15.86 15.24
N VAL A 179 10.55 -14.79 15.71
CA VAL A 179 10.64 -13.53 14.95
C VAL A 179 11.87 -13.60 14.06
N VAL A 180 11.67 -13.47 12.76
CA VAL A 180 12.71 -13.46 11.73
C VAL A 180 12.69 -12.14 10.97
N ASN A 181 13.84 -11.77 10.42
CA ASN A 181 13.94 -10.64 9.51
C ASN A 181 13.59 -11.12 8.10
N VAL A 182 12.77 -10.33 7.41
CA VAL A 182 12.37 -10.51 6.02
C VAL A 182 12.63 -9.21 5.28
N HIS A 183 12.98 -9.30 4.01
CA HIS A 183 13.40 -8.15 3.21
C HIS A 183 12.33 -7.87 2.15
N ALA A 184 11.70 -6.69 2.24
CA ALA A 184 10.83 -6.19 1.20
C ALA A 184 11.68 -5.45 0.16
N LEU A 185 11.87 -6.06 -1.00
CA LEU A 185 12.60 -5.53 -2.13
C LEU A 185 11.68 -4.58 -2.90
N ILE A 186 12.15 -3.38 -3.21
CA ILE A 186 11.35 -2.33 -3.84
C ILE A 186 12.14 -1.77 -5.03
N ALA A 187 11.50 -1.68 -6.19
CA ALA A 187 12.01 -0.95 -7.34
C ALA A 187 11.11 0.25 -7.63
N THR A 188 11.70 1.44 -7.73
CA THR A 188 11.03 2.68 -8.11
C THR A 188 11.63 3.21 -9.40
N GLY A 189 10.83 3.30 -10.46
CA GLY A 189 11.24 3.78 -11.77
C GLY A 189 10.79 5.21 -12.01
N VAL A 190 11.46 5.90 -12.92
CA VAL A 190 11.00 7.16 -13.52
C VAL A 190 10.41 6.83 -14.88
N ASN A 191 9.12 7.12 -15.08
CA ASN A 191 8.42 6.84 -16.33
C ASN A 191 8.73 7.87 -17.43
N ALA A 192 8.13 7.71 -18.61
CA ALA A 192 8.36 8.57 -19.77
C ALA A 192 7.95 10.04 -19.55
N GLU A 193 7.02 10.31 -18.63
CA GLU A 193 6.61 11.66 -18.24
C GLU A 193 7.48 12.25 -17.12
N GLY A 194 8.44 11.47 -16.60
CA GLY A 194 9.37 11.89 -15.56
C GLY A 194 8.83 11.75 -14.13
N TYR A 195 7.71 11.05 -13.94
CA TYR A 195 7.16 10.74 -12.62
C TYR A 195 7.80 9.47 -12.05
N ARG A 196 8.04 9.49 -10.73
CA ARG A 196 8.45 8.30 -9.99
C ARG A 196 7.25 7.43 -9.67
N GLU A 197 7.33 6.15 -10.00
CA GLU A 197 6.35 5.16 -9.61
C GLU A 197 7.03 3.86 -9.13
N ILE A 198 6.36 3.12 -8.25
CA ILE A 198 6.85 1.83 -7.78
C ILE A 198 6.59 0.79 -8.87
N LEU A 199 7.64 0.19 -9.42
CA LEU A 199 7.55 -0.82 -10.48
C LEU A 199 7.18 -2.20 -9.93
N GLY A 200 7.69 -2.52 -8.74
CA GLY A 200 7.39 -3.77 -8.06
C GLY A 200 7.83 -3.76 -6.61
N VAL A 201 7.19 -4.67 -5.86
CA VAL A 201 7.55 -5.02 -4.50
C VAL A 201 7.54 -6.54 -4.40
N ASP A 202 8.56 -7.12 -3.79
CA ASP A 202 8.59 -8.54 -3.48
C ASP A 202 9.21 -8.79 -2.11
N VAL A 203 8.93 -9.95 -1.52
CA VAL A 203 9.28 -10.26 -0.14
C VAL A 203 10.14 -11.50 -0.10
N THR A 204 11.34 -11.39 0.49
CA THR A 204 12.31 -12.49 0.54
C THR A 204 12.75 -12.77 1.98
N THR A 205 12.99 -14.05 2.30
CA THR A 205 13.40 -14.48 3.65
C THR A 205 14.86 -14.18 3.96
N ALA A 206 15.68 -13.85 2.95
CA ALA A 206 17.06 -13.45 3.09
C ALA A 206 17.42 -12.43 2.00
N GLU A 207 18.26 -11.47 2.33
CA GLU A 207 18.86 -10.58 1.33
C GLU A 207 20.00 -11.33 0.64
N ASP A 208 19.65 -12.28 -0.23
CA ASP A 208 20.60 -13.05 -1.02
C ASP A 208 20.53 -12.65 -2.51
N GLY A 209 21.56 -13.07 -3.26
CA GLY A 209 21.59 -12.80 -4.70
C GLY A 209 20.45 -13.46 -5.48
N ALA A 210 19.87 -14.56 -4.96
CA ALA A 210 18.80 -15.29 -5.62
C ALA A 210 17.47 -14.51 -5.55
N GLY A 211 17.14 -13.95 -4.39
CA GLY A 211 15.96 -13.11 -4.19
C GLY A 211 15.98 -11.87 -5.07
N TRP A 212 17.12 -11.15 -5.10
CA TRP A 212 17.29 -10.01 -6.00
C TRP A 212 17.21 -10.40 -7.48
N LEU A 213 17.84 -11.51 -7.89
CA LEU A 213 17.79 -11.99 -9.26
C LEU A 213 16.37 -12.36 -9.70
N ALA A 214 15.61 -13.05 -8.85
CA ALA A 214 14.21 -13.38 -9.12
C ALA A 214 13.36 -12.11 -9.25
N PHE A 215 13.56 -11.14 -8.37
CA PHE A 215 12.86 -9.86 -8.40
C PHE A 215 13.11 -9.09 -9.72
N TRP A 216 14.37 -8.92 -10.12
CA TRP A 216 14.70 -8.23 -11.37
C TRP A 216 14.24 -9.00 -12.62
N ARG A 217 14.29 -10.34 -12.60
CA ARG A 217 13.71 -11.18 -13.66
C ARG A 217 12.20 -11.00 -13.78
N SER A 218 11.50 -10.86 -12.67
CA SER A 218 10.05 -10.58 -12.67
C SER A 218 9.76 -9.23 -13.32
N LEU A 219 10.51 -8.18 -12.99
CA LEU A 219 10.32 -6.85 -13.60
C LEU A 219 10.58 -6.87 -15.11
N THR A 220 11.67 -7.51 -15.55
CA THR A 220 11.99 -7.63 -16.99
C THR A 220 10.98 -8.48 -17.74
N ALA A 221 10.51 -9.60 -17.17
CA ALA A 221 9.46 -10.42 -17.75
C ALA A 221 8.11 -9.67 -17.87
N ARG A 222 7.85 -8.71 -16.98
CA ARG A 222 6.67 -7.84 -17.03
C ARG A 222 6.79 -6.70 -18.06
N GLY A 223 7.94 -6.52 -18.70
CA GLY A 223 8.15 -5.50 -19.75
C GLY A 223 9.10 -4.36 -19.39
N LEU A 224 9.77 -4.40 -18.22
CA LEU A 224 10.74 -3.37 -17.85
C LEU A 224 11.83 -3.25 -18.91
N SER A 225 11.93 -2.08 -19.54
CA SER A 225 12.85 -1.80 -20.63
C SER A 225 13.33 -0.34 -20.61
N GLY A 226 14.42 -0.07 -21.35
CA GLY A 226 14.97 1.28 -21.48
C GLY A 226 15.77 1.79 -20.28
N VAL A 227 16.08 0.94 -19.30
CA VAL A 227 16.84 1.32 -18.10
C VAL A 227 18.27 1.70 -18.49
N LYS A 228 18.67 2.94 -18.21
CA LYS A 228 20.03 3.47 -18.43
C LYS A 228 20.85 3.52 -17.15
N LEU A 229 20.19 3.70 -16.00
CA LEU A 229 20.85 3.80 -14.70
C LEU A 229 20.02 3.12 -13.61
N VAL A 230 20.69 2.31 -12.80
CA VAL A 230 20.14 1.77 -11.55
C VAL A 230 20.91 2.34 -10.36
N THR A 231 20.20 2.97 -9.42
CA THR A 231 20.75 3.47 -8.16
C THR A 231 20.33 2.57 -7.00
N SER A 232 21.28 2.03 -6.24
CA SER A 232 20.97 1.17 -5.09
C SER A 232 22.07 1.19 -4.03
N ASP A 233 21.90 0.49 -2.91
CA ASP A 233 23.06 0.13 -2.07
C ASP A 233 23.98 -0.86 -2.81
N ALA A 234 25.22 -0.97 -2.34
CA ALA A 234 26.28 -1.82 -2.91
C ALA A 234 26.23 -3.27 -2.39
N HIS A 235 25.03 -3.79 -2.11
CA HIS A 235 24.86 -5.19 -1.76
C HIS A 235 25.26 -6.06 -2.96
N THR A 236 26.22 -6.97 -2.77
CA THR A 236 26.85 -7.73 -3.88
C THR A 236 25.83 -8.53 -4.69
N GLY A 237 24.85 -9.16 -4.01
CA GLY A 237 23.77 -9.90 -4.66
C GLY A 237 22.85 -9.00 -5.51
N LEU A 238 22.63 -7.75 -5.07
CA LEU A 238 21.81 -6.78 -5.80
C LEU A 238 22.54 -6.30 -7.06
N VAL A 239 23.80 -5.89 -6.92
CA VAL A 239 24.60 -5.40 -8.05
C VAL A 239 24.78 -6.49 -9.12
N ALA A 240 25.06 -7.74 -8.69
CA ALA A 240 25.15 -8.87 -9.60
C ALA A 240 23.81 -9.16 -10.32
N ALA A 241 22.69 -9.08 -9.61
CA ALA A 241 21.36 -9.29 -10.19
C ALA A 241 21.01 -8.20 -11.22
N ILE A 242 21.35 -6.94 -10.95
CA ILE A 242 21.19 -5.83 -11.91
C ILE A 242 21.99 -6.13 -13.18
N GLY A 243 23.30 -6.43 -13.05
CA GLY A 243 24.15 -6.72 -14.22
C GLY A 243 23.68 -7.92 -15.04
N ALA A 244 23.11 -8.94 -14.38
CA ALA A 244 22.59 -10.13 -15.05
C ALA A 244 21.27 -9.93 -15.79
N THR A 245 20.47 -8.92 -15.42
CA THR A 245 19.11 -8.71 -15.95
C THR A 245 18.97 -7.46 -16.79
N LEU A 246 19.85 -6.47 -16.57
CA LEU A 246 19.86 -5.18 -17.25
C LEU A 246 21.28 -4.86 -17.75
N PRO A 247 21.84 -5.65 -18.70
CA PRO A 247 23.24 -5.55 -19.10
C PRO A 247 23.63 -4.20 -19.75
N GLY A 248 22.65 -3.41 -20.21
CA GLY A 248 22.86 -2.07 -20.76
C GLY A 248 22.74 -0.93 -19.75
N ALA A 249 22.41 -1.22 -18.49
CA ALA A 249 22.26 -0.21 -17.46
C ALA A 249 23.58 0.03 -16.72
N THR A 250 23.94 1.29 -16.55
CA THR A 250 24.99 1.69 -15.60
C THR A 250 24.46 1.48 -14.19
N TRP A 251 25.32 1.02 -13.28
CA TRP A 251 25.00 0.99 -11.85
C TRP A 251 25.65 2.17 -11.12
N GLN A 252 24.91 2.75 -10.19
CA GLN A 252 25.38 3.81 -9.31
C GLN A 252 25.11 3.46 -7.85
N ARG A 253 26.12 3.67 -7.00
CA ARG A 253 25.94 3.56 -5.56
C ARG A 253 25.12 4.74 -5.03
N CYS A 254 24.07 4.43 -4.29
CA CYS A 254 23.20 5.42 -3.67
C CYS A 254 23.98 6.27 -2.67
N ARG A 255 23.95 7.59 -2.85
CA ARG A 255 24.63 8.54 -1.96
C ARG A 255 24.18 8.41 -0.50
N THR A 256 22.89 8.23 -0.23
CA THR A 256 22.36 8.15 1.13
C THR A 256 22.91 6.94 1.87
N HIS A 257 22.83 5.76 1.24
CA HIS A 257 23.42 4.54 1.78
C HIS A 257 24.94 4.68 1.92
N TYR A 258 25.61 5.25 0.92
CA TYR A 258 27.04 5.49 0.99
C TYR A 258 27.44 6.44 2.13
N THR A 259 26.65 7.48 2.39
CA THR A 259 26.89 8.43 3.49
C THR A 259 26.88 7.69 4.84
N THR A 260 25.93 6.77 5.04
CA THR A 260 25.88 5.92 6.23
C THR A 260 27.09 4.98 6.32
N ASN A 261 27.47 4.35 5.20
CA ASN A 261 28.63 3.46 5.13
C ASN A 261 29.94 4.21 5.46
N LEU A 262 30.11 5.41 4.89
CA LEU A 262 31.27 6.27 5.15
C LEU A 262 31.30 6.75 6.60
N MET A 263 30.14 7.11 7.17
CA MET A 263 30.04 7.50 8.58
C MET A 263 30.50 6.38 9.51
N ALA A 264 30.18 5.12 9.20
CA ALA A 264 30.55 3.97 10.04
C ALA A 264 32.08 3.76 10.13
N VAL A 265 32.82 4.11 9.08
CA VAL A 265 34.30 4.03 9.05
C VAL A 265 35.00 5.32 9.48
N THR A 266 34.24 6.40 9.70
CA THR A 266 34.78 7.72 10.07
C THR A 266 34.72 7.93 11.59
N PRO A 267 35.79 8.41 12.25
CA PRO A 267 35.74 8.83 13.64
C PRO A 267 34.63 9.88 13.88
N LYS A 268 33.84 9.70 14.95
CA LYS A 268 32.67 10.57 15.23
C LYS A 268 33.01 12.06 15.27
N SER A 269 34.18 12.42 15.81
CA SER A 269 34.67 13.81 15.88
C SER A 269 34.97 14.42 14.51
N SER A 270 35.39 13.60 13.54
CA SER A 270 35.73 14.04 12.18
C SER A 270 34.55 13.98 11.21
N TRP A 271 33.45 13.31 11.58
CA TRP A 271 32.30 13.13 10.70
C TRP A 271 31.70 14.43 10.14
N PRO A 272 31.49 15.52 10.92
CA PRO A 272 30.97 16.77 10.37
C PRO A 272 31.82 17.33 9.23
N TRP A 273 33.15 17.21 9.34
CA TRP A 273 34.09 17.63 8.32
C TRP A 273 34.02 16.74 7.08
N VAL A 274 34.13 15.41 7.24
CA VAL A 274 34.07 14.44 6.14
C VAL A 274 32.74 14.52 5.39
N ARG A 275 31.62 14.67 6.10
CA ARG A 275 30.30 14.84 5.50
C ARG A 275 30.23 16.10 4.64
N THR A 276 30.77 17.21 5.13
CA THR A 276 30.80 18.48 4.38
C THR A 276 31.59 18.33 3.09
N LEU A 277 32.75 17.68 3.16
CA LEU A 277 33.56 17.35 1.98
C LEU A 277 32.81 16.46 1.00
N LEU A 278 32.19 15.36 1.44
CA LEU A 278 31.42 14.47 0.56
C LEU A 278 30.26 15.21 -0.12
N HIS A 279 29.58 16.11 0.60
CA HIS A 279 28.48 16.89 0.03
C HIS A 279 28.95 17.81 -1.11
N SER A 280 30.12 18.46 -0.97
CA SER A 280 30.60 19.42 -1.96
C SER A 280 30.92 18.81 -3.33
N VAL A 281 31.20 17.50 -3.39
CA VAL A 281 31.41 16.75 -4.66
C VAL A 281 30.23 16.95 -5.61
N PHE A 282 29.02 16.95 -5.07
CA PHE A 282 27.83 16.92 -5.89
C PHE A 282 27.24 18.31 -6.18
N ASP A 283 27.79 19.34 -5.53
CA ASP A 283 27.44 20.74 -5.77
C ASP A 283 28.25 21.33 -6.95
N GLN A 284 29.14 20.55 -7.54
CA GLN A 284 30.02 20.99 -8.64
C GLN A 284 29.25 21.22 -9.95
N PRO A 285 29.69 22.18 -10.78
CA PRO A 285 28.97 22.60 -12.00
C PRO A 285 29.03 21.58 -13.14
N ASP A 286 30.10 20.80 -13.26
CA ASP A 286 30.38 19.88 -14.37
C ASP A 286 31.21 18.67 -13.93
N ALA A 287 31.36 17.69 -14.82
CA ALA A 287 31.98 16.39 -14.51
C ALA A 287 33.46 16.51 -14.14
N GLU A 288 34.18 17.43 -14.79
CA GLU A 288 35.59 17.71 -14.51
C GLU A 288 35.75 18.30 -13.10
N SER A 289 34.90 19.26 -12.75
CA SER A 289 34.86 19.87 -11.42
C SER A 289 34.48 18.86 -10.33
N VAL A 290 33.57 17.92 -10.62
CA VAL A 290 33.24 16.80 -9.73
C VAL A 290 34.48 15.93 -9.48
N ALA A 291 35.19 15.53 -10.54
CA ALA A 291 36.39 14.72 -10.44
C ALA A 291 37.49 15.44 -9.64
N ALA A 292 37.79 16.70 -9.99
CA ALA A 292 38.79 17.51 -9.30
C ALA A 292 38.44 17.76 -7.83
N GLN A 293 37.15 17.96 -7.50
CA GLN A 293 36.70 18.06 -6.11
C GLN A 293 36.89 16.74 -5.37
N TYR A 294 36.67 15.61 -6.02
CA TYR A 294 36.91 14.29 -5.43
C TYR A 294 38.40 14.09 -5.10
N ASP A 295 39.30 14.45 -6.02
CA ASP A 295 40.75 14.38 -5.82
C ASP A 295 41.18 15.22 -4.60
N ARG A 296 40.73 16.48 -4.51
CA ARG A 296 41.01 17.35 -3.35
C ARG A 296 40.56 16.76 -2.02
N ILE A 297 39.46 16.00 -2.01
CA ILE A 297 38.95 15.36 -0.80
C ILE A 297 39.85 14.20 -0.39
N ILE A 298 40.29 13.38 -1.36
CA ILE A 298 41.23 12.29 -1.09
C ILE A 298 42.53 12.85 -0.52
N ASP A 299 43.11 13.88 -1.15
CA ASP A 299 44.35 14.52 -0.69
C ASP A 299 44.23 15.08 0.73
N ALA A 300 43.08 15.70 1.05
CA ALA A 300 42.84 16.24 2.39
C ALA A 300 42.70 15.16 3.48
N LEU A 301 42.31 13.94 3.10
CA LEU A 301 41.97 12.85 4.02
C LEU A 301 43.06 11.79 4.12
N VAL A 302 43.91 11.60 3.11
CA VAL A 302 44.85 10.47 3.03
C VAL A 302 45.76 10.38 4.25
N ASP A 303 46.30 11.51 4.73
CA ASP A 303 47.21 11.53 5.89
C ASP A 303 46.47 11.42 7.23
N LYS A 304 45.32 12.07 7.35
CA LYS A 304 44.60 12.22 8.63
C LYS A 304 43.65 11.06 8.90
N LEU A 305 43.05 10.53 7.84
CA LEU A 305 41.96 9.55 7.84
C LEU A 305 42.15 8.54 6.68
N PRO A 306 43.27 7.80 6.63
CA PRO A 306 43.62 6.93 5.50
C PRO A 306 42.52 5.92 5.17
N LYS A 307 41.91 5.28 6.17
CA LYS A 307 40.79 4.35 5.96
C LYS A 307 39.57 4.99 5.29
N VAL A 308 39.31 6.27 5.55
CA VAL A 308 38.20 7.02 4.93
C VAL A 308 38.55 7.36 3.49
N ALA A 309 39.80 7.77 3.23
CA ALA A 309 40.31 8.03 1.90
C ALA A 309 40.27 6.77 1.01
N ASP A 310 40.76 5.63 1.51
CA ASP A 310 40.71 4.34 0.80
C ASP A 310 39.27 3.94 0.44
N HIS A 311 38.34 4.11 1.40
CA HIS A 311 36.93 3.78 1.18
C HIS A 311 36.27 4.68 0.13
N LEU A 312 36.61 5.98 0.10
CA LEU A 312 36.19 6.91 -0.96
C LEU A 312 36.79 6.52 -2.30
N GLN A 313 38.09 6.26 -2.35
CA GLN A 313 38.77 5.93 -3.59
C GLN A 313 38.21 4.66 -4.24
N ALA A 314 37.92 3.63 -3.45
CA ALA A 314 37.28 2.41 -3.92
C ALA A 314 35.86 2.65 -4.48
N ALA A 315 35.10 3.58 -3.89
CA ALA A 315 33.72 3.87 -4.27
C ALA A 315 33.58 4.94 -5.38
N ARG A 316 34.69 5.58 -5.80
CA ARG A 316 34.69 6.67 -6.78
C ARG A 316 33.94 6.35 -8.09
N PRO A 317 34.23 5.26 -8.82
CA PRO A 317 33.53 5.00 -10.08
C PRO A 317 32.02 4.85 -9.88
N ASP A 318 31.63 4.17 -8.81
CA ASP A 318 30.23 3.87 -8.51
C ASP A 318 29.46 5.10 -8.03
N LEU A 319 30.11 6.01 -7.31
CA LEU A 319 29.48 7.23 -6.80
C LEU A 319 29.37 8.32 -7.85
N LEU A 320 30.31 8.37 -8.79
CA LEU A 320 30.39 9.42 -9.81
C LEU A 320 29.75 9.02 -11.14
N ALA A 321 29.14 7.83 -11.23
CA ALA A 321 28.46 7.35 -12.43
C ALA A 321 27.40 8.33 -12.99
N PHE A 322 26.76 9.15 -12.14
CA PHE A 322 25.82 10.18 -12.59
C PHE A 322 26.45 11.24 -13.52
N THR A 323 27.77 11.44 -13.45
CA THR A 323 28.46 12.50 -14.20
C THR A 323 28.46 12.25 -15.71
N ALA A 324 28.24 11.01 -16.15
CA ALA A 324 28.07 10.65 -17.55
C ALA A 324 26.71 11.11 -18.14
N PHE A 325 25.77 11.54 -17.29
CA PHE A 325 24.45 12.01 -17.70
C PHE A 325 24.40 13.55 -17.80
N PRO A 326 23.41 14.13 -18.50
CA PRO A 326 23.26 15.59 -18.57
C PRO A 326 23.13 16.25 -17.20
N LYS A 327 23.81 17.38 -17.00
CA LYS A 327 23.85 18.13 -15.72
C LYS A 327 22.47 18.46 -15.18
N GLN A 328 21.52 18.75 -16.06
CA GLN A 328 20.14 19.12 -15.75
C GLN A 328 19.44 18.03 -14.93
N ILE A 329 19.81 16.76 -15.15
CA ILE A 329 19.16 15.62 -14.50
C ILE A 329 19.91 15.07 -13.30
N TRP A 330 21.12 15.58 -13.03
CA TRP A 330 21.93 15.10 -11.92
C TRP A 330 21.10 15.07 -10.65
N ARG A 331 20.48 16.20 -10.24
CA ARG A 331 19.64 16.30 -9.02
C ARG A 331 18.58 15.22 -8.90
N GLN A 332 18.01 14.77 -10.01
CA GLN A 332 16.98 13.73 -9.97
C GLN A 332 17.57 12.33 -9.75
N ILE A 333 18.81 12.08 -10.20
CA ILE A 333 19.52 10.80 -10.07
C ILE A 333 19.92 10.50 -8.61
N TRP A 334 20.67 11.40 -7.98
CA TRP A 334 21.20 11.29 -6.59
C TRP A 334 20.26 11.76 -5.47
N SER A 335 19.08 12.32 -5.77
CA SER A 335 18.12 12.72 -4.73
C SER A 335 17.21 11.57 -4.34
N ASN A 336 17.09 11.34 -3.03
CA ASN A 336 16.12 10.40 -2.46
C ASN A 336 14.76 11.07 -2.14
N ASN A 337 14.58 12.37 -2.44
CA ASN A 337 13.32 13.06 -2.17
C ASN A 337 12.33 12.86 -3.33
N PRO A 338 11.20 12.15 -3.12
CA PRO A 338 10.21 11.90 -4.17
C PRO A 338 9.61 13.20 -4.75
N ARG A 339 9.55 14.30 -3.98
CA ARG A 339 9.02 15.59 -4.47
C ARG A 339 9.98 16.37 -5.37
N SER A 340 11.27 16.11 -5.27
CA SER A 340 12.30 16.89 -6.00
C SER A 340 12.40 16.58 -7.50
N VAL A 341 11.62 15.60 -7.98
CA VAL A 341 11.66 15.08 -9.35
C VAL A 341 10.39 15.40 -10.15
N ASN A 342 9.32 15.93 -9.53
CA ASN A 342 8.02 16.18 -10.18
C ASN A 342 7.99 17.37 -11.19
N ARG A 343 9.15 17.83 -11.68
CA ARG A 343 9.25 18.79 -12.80
C ARG A 343 10.53 18.55 -13.60
N PRO A 344 10.57 17.53 -14.47
CA PRO A 344 11.37 17.63 -15.69
C PRO A 344 10.59 18.51 -16.70
N SER A 345 11.26 19.46 -17.35
CA SER A 345 10.72 20.09 -18.55
C SER A 345 10.63 19.02 -19.66
N HIS A 346 9.59 19.07 -20.48
CA HIS A 346 9.36 18.13 -21.59
C HIS A 346 10.60 17.90 -22.48
N ASP A 347 11.48 18.91 -22.61
CA ASP A 347 12.70 18.85 -23.42
C ASP A 347 13.80 17.93 -22.87
N THR A 348 13.76 17.58 -21.58
CA THR A 348 14.88 16.88 -20.91
C THR A 348 14.88 15.37 -21.19
N ILE A 349 13.72 14.78 -21.47
CA ILE A 349 13.58 13.33 -21.67
C ILE A 349 13.90 12.92 -23.12
N MET A 350 13.64 13.80 -24.09
CA MET A 350 13.96 13.54 -25.50
C MET A 350 15.46 13.69 -25.83
N GLY A 351 16.23 14.43 -25.03
CA GLY A 351 17.68 14.63 -25.24
C GLY A 351 18.59 13.51 -24.72
N ALA A 352 18.03 12.50 -24.05
CA ALA A 352 18.78 11.37 -23.47
C ALA A 352 18.54 10.03 -24.22
N ALA A 353 17.87 10.08 -25.39
CA ALA A 353 17.61 8.93 -26.26
C ALA A 353 18.85 8.50 -27.05
#